data_AF-A0A1I7T5H7-F1
#
_entry.id   AF-A0A1I7T5H7-F1
#
_cell.length_a   1.000
_cell.length_b   1.000
_cell.length_c   1.000
_cell.angle_alpha   90.00
_cell.angle_beta   90.00
_cell.angle_gamma   90.00
#
_symmetry.space_group_name_H-M   'P 1'
#
loop_
_entity.id
_entity.type
_entity.pdbx_description
1 polymer ?
#
loop_
_entity_poly.entity_id
_entity_poly.type
_entity_poly.pdbx_seq_one_letter_code
_entity_poly.pdbx_strand_id
1 'polypeptide(L)'
;MLELGAQFIPFEPDSLELTVSTKSKEPLLAVEWVANNQLLLVNNHSAELLFINEDKRSSKVMKTTNVNAAWAIYYAPCQLLLIANGQSCSNLQPIVVAHSQFTRMKNFEVDFGGSISKENFLEKDAAISMIYGKVYVMVFRYSNRSATMLDLYELPTDATTVPSFKHSLILGFNGGCGIHVIDNLVIVHHQSSQKSMLFDIRVSSPSKSHSPLVTTTIEPHPQHQPPPSVYTNFWFTFLPDVVIDSSSGVMYSLRLKNEKSQLEIPDKQTMLEYLARRKNEKKLFVATLLSCLRARALSLRQIRKVFAMLSGGDSASKKSENGAEPGSTTKAVLTCEKYASLVVTQQEMQSAVLIPLREDVSLPESYVANIMLQYLRSLFDAEIPPEAYLIEMVVETLAEAGEMSKLQQIVTYRVINDSKPLAFLLLSYEARCSTLFQSGVDILARNRASDEIVEVMLEKKQIVDAFRFIDVRNLNDALIPKVVEAANQNCSRQTRYAIKEHLTEKKAKASLYKSIGDDLYTDEEIQEASSELSNCTLFEL
;
A
#
# COMPACT_ATOMS: atom_id res chain seq x y z
N MET A 1 -12.87 4.18 21.07
CA MET A 1 -12.69 4.19 19.59
C MET A 1 -13.98 4.21 18.76
N LEU A 2 -15.16 4.02 19.35
CA LEU A 2 -16.44 3.97 18.64
C LEU A 2 -17.33 5.13 19.04
N GLU A 3 -18.02 5.73 18.09
CA GLU A 3 -18.96 6.82 18.33
C GLU A 3 -20.35 6.53 17.75
N LEU A 4 -21.39 6.83 18.52
CA LEU A 4 -22.78 6.73 18.10
C LEU A 4 -23.33 8.10 17.66
N GLY A 5 -23.53 8.29 16.37
CA GLY A 5 -24.22 9.46 15.80
C GLY A 5 -25.69 9.15 15.50
N ALA A 6 -26.61 10.10 15.65
CA ALA A 6 -28.01 9.86 15.26
C ALA A 6 -28.20 10.24 13.79
N GLN A 7 -29.05 9.49 13.10
CA GLN A 7 -29.58 9.91 11.81
C GLN A 7 -31.08 10.11 11.96
N PHE A 8 -31.53 11.35 11.80
CA PHE A 8 -32.94 11.64 11.57
C PHE A 8 -33.15 11.64 10.06
N ILE A 9 -33.75 10.58 9.55
CA ILE A 9 -34.31 10.58 8.20
C ILE A 9 -35.79 10.94 8.38
N PRO A 10 -36.22 12.18 8.08
CA PRO A 10 -37.64 12.47 7.98
C PRO A 10 -38.17 11.65 6.80
N PHE A 11 -38.89 10.58 7.12
CA PHE A 11 -39.60 9.80 6.12
C PHE A 11 -40.98 10.43 5.96
N GLU A 12 -41.15 11.22 4.91
CA GLU A 12 -42.48 11.57 4.39
C GLU A 12 -42.87 10.48 3.38
N PRO A 13 -43.78 9.55 3.72
CA PRO A 13 -44.20 8.55 2.75
C PRO A 13 -45.12 9.19 1.72
N ASP A 14 -44.63 9.38 0.50
CA ASP A 14 -45.49 9.24 -0.68
C ASP A 14 -45.90 7.77 -0.75
N SER A 15 -47.09 7.47 -0.24
CA SER A 15 -47.57 6.09 -0.02
C SER A 15 -48.05 5.46 -1.33
N LEU A 16 -47.11 4.92 -2.12
CA LEU A 16 -47.44 3.97 -3.17
C LEU A 16 -47.73 2.60 -2.55
N GLU A 17 -49.01 2.27 -2.37
CA GLU A 17 -49.43 0.93 -1.96
C GLU A 17 -49.54 -0.02 -3.17
N LEU A 18 -48.81 -1.13 -3.10
CA LEU A 18 -48.79 -2.19 -4.13
C LEU A 18 -49.13 -3.53 -3.50
N THR A 19 -50.08 -4.26 -4.08
CA THR A 19 -50.40 -5.64 -3.68
C THR A 19 -49.71 -6.63 -4.62
N VAL A 20 -48.81 -7.44 -4.07
CA VAL A 20 -48.07 -8.47 -4.82
C VAL A 20 -48.62 -9.84 -4.43
N SER A 21 -49.21 -10.55 -5.39
CA SER A 21 -49.72 -11.91 -5.18
C SER A 21 -48.63 -12.96 -5.46
N THR A 22 -48.31 -13.78 -4.47
CA THR A 22 -47.39 -14.92 -4.61
C THR A 22 -48.12 -16.17 -5.09
N LYS A 23 -47.43 -17.06 -5.82
CA LYS A 23 -48.02 -18.35 -6.21
C LYS A 23 -48.06 -19.34 -5.05
N SER A 24 -47.12 -19.21 -4.12
CA SER A 24 -47.07 -20.02 -2.90
C SER A 24 -47.98 -19.46 -1.81
N LYS A 25 -48.63 -20.35 -1.06
CA LYS A 25 -49.41 -20.04 0.16
C LYS A 25 -48.56 -20.10 1.43
N GLU A 26 -47.28 -20.40 1.30
CA GLU A 26 -46.36 -20.53 2.43
C GLU A 26 -45.92 -19.18 2.98
N PRO A 27 -45.56 -19.12 4.29
CA PRO A 27 -44.99 -17.91 4.86
C PRO A 27 -43.70 -17.51 4.14
N LEU A 28 -43.49 -16.21 4.02
CA LEU A 28 -42.26 -15.64 3.48
C LEU A 28 -41.18 -15.62 4.57
N LEU A 29 -39.99 -16.07 4.20
CA LEU A 29 -38.78 -16.01 5.01
C LEU A 29 -38.04 -14.69 4.83
N ALA A 30 -37.99 -14.18 3.59
CA ALA A 30 -37.31 -12.92 3.28
C ALA A 30 -38.02 -12.18 2.13
N VAL A 31 -38.01 -10.85 2.20
CA VAL A 31 -38.56 -9.93 1.20
C VAL A 31 -37.56 -8.81 0.98
N GLU A 32 -36.93 -8.78 -0.19
CA GLU A 32 -35.74 -7.98 -0.43
C GLU A 32 -35.77 -7.28 -1.78
N TRP A 33 -35.39 -6.01 -1.81
CA TRP A 33 -35.23 -5.28 -3.06
C TRP A 33 -33.86 -5.59 -3.67
N VAL A 34 -33.85 -6.18 -4.87
CA VAL A 34 -32.63 -6.53 -5.61
C VAL A 34 -32.20 -5.38 -6.54
N ALA A 35 -33.18 -4.65 -7.06
CA ALA A 35 -33.02 -3.43 -7.84
C ALA A 35 -34.30 -2.58 -7.69
N ASN A 36 -34.28 -1.33 -8.15
CA ASN A 36 -35.40 -0.40 -7.99
C ASN A 36 -36.77 -0.97 -8.43
N ASN A 37 -36.78 -1.83 -9.47
CA ASN A 37 -38.02 -2.43 -9.99
C ASN A 37 -38.03 -3.96 -9.82
N GLN A 38 -37.16 -4.54 -8.98
CA GLN A 38 -37.06 -5.99 -8.79
C GLN A 38 -37.13 -6.37 -7.32
N LEU A 39 -38.10 -7.22 -7.00
CA LEU A 39 -38.35 -7.73 -5.65
C LEU A 39 -38.06 -9.22 -5.60
N LEU A 40 -37.29 -9.64 -4.61
CA LEU A 40 -37.01 -11.04 -4.29
C LEU A 40 -37.88 -11.48 -3.12
N LEU A 41 -38.66 -12.54 -3.34
CA LEU A 41 -39.47 -13.19 -2.32
C LEU A 41 -38.93 -14.58 -2.09
N VAL A 42 -38.66 -14.93 -0.83
CA VAL A 42 -38.17 -16.26 -0.46
C VAL A 42 -39.15 -16.91 0.50
N ASN A 43 -39.55 -18.14 0.21
CA ASN A 43 -40.29 -19.01 1.13
C ASN A 43 -39.54 -20.33 1.31
N ASN A 44 -40.13 -21.28 2.04
CA ASN A 44 -39.48 -22.54 2.38
C ASN A 44 -39.15 -23.41 1.15
N HIS A 45 -39.87 -23.25 0.05
CA HIS A 45 -39.77 -24.12 -1.13
C HIS A 45 -39.29 -23.44 -2.42
N SER A 46 -39.26 -22.10 -2.46
CA SER A 46 -38.98 -21.34 -3.67
C SER A 46 -38.45 -19.93 -3.36
N ALA A 47 -37.56 -19.46 -4.24
CA ALA A 47 -37.20 -18.06 -4.35
C ALA A 47 -37.74 -17.50 -5.68
N GLU A 48 -38.56 -16.46 -5.60
CA GLU A 48 -39.25 -15.81 -6.71
C GLU A 48 -38.69 -14.40 -6.92
N LEU A 49 -38.24 -14.10 -8.13
CA LEU A 49 -37.85 -12.76 -8.54
C LEU A 49 -38.98 -12.13 -9.35
N LEU A 50 -39.50 -11.01 -8.88
CA LEU A 50 -40.61 -10.27 -9.47
C LEU A 50 -40.14 -8.93 -10.01
N PHE A 51 -40.73 -8.53 -11.13
CA PHE A 51 -40.67 -7.17 -11.65
C PHE A 51 -41.85 -6.37 -11.13
N ILE A 52 -41.59 -5.18 -10.60
CA ILE A 52 -42.61 -4.23 -10.15
C ILE A 52 -42.73 -3.12 -11.18
N ASN A 53 -43.95 -2.91 -11.65
CA ASN A 53 -44.30 -1.80 -12.52
C ASN A 53 -45.15 -0.81 -11.72
N GLU A 54 -44.53 0.30 -11.32
CA GLU A 54 -45.16 1.36 -10.52
C GLU A 54 -46.32 2.02 -11.28
N ASP A 55 -46.14 2.36 -12.57
CA ASP A 55 -47.16 3.01 -13.40
C ASP A 55 -48.44 2.19 -13.50
N LYS A 56 -48.29 0.88 -13.66
CA LYS A 56 -49.41 -0.06 -13.84
C LYS A 56 -49.89 -0.67 -12.52
N ARG A 57 -49.25 -0.30 -11.39
CA ARG A 57 -49.47 -0.89 -10.06
C ARG A 57 -49.57 -2.42 -10.10
N SER A 58 -48.65 -3.04 -10.83
CA SER A 58 -48.72 -4.47 -11.12
C SER A 58 -47.35 -5.13 -10.95
N SER A 59 -47.36 -6.41 -10.58
CA SER A 59 -46.17 -7.24 -10.43
C SER A 59 -46.18 -8.39 -11.41
N LYS A 60 -45.02 -8.74 -11.98
CA LYS A 60 -44.85 -9.90 -12.85
C LYS A 60 -43.69 -10.77 -12.35
N VAL A 61 -43.95 -12.05 -12.11
CA VAL A 61 -42.88 -13.02 -11.81
C VAL A 61 -41.98 -13.16 -13.02
N MET A 62 -40.69 -12.84 -12.86
CA MET A 62 -39.67 -12.96 -13.90
C MET A 62 -39.04 -14.35 -13.89
N LYS A 63 -38.63 -14.82 -12.71
CA LYS A 63 -37.92 -16.08 -12.56
C LYS A 63 -38.20 -16.69 -11.19
N THR A 64 -38.27 -18.00 -11.14
CA THR A 64 -38.44 -18.78 -9.90
C THR A 64 -37.37 -19.86 -9.85
N THR A 65 -36.89 -20.17 -8.65
CA THR A 65 -35.95 -21.27 -8.41
C THR A 65 -36.36 -22.04 -7.17
N ASN A 66 -36.34 -23.37 -7.23
CA ASN A 66 -36.79 -24.22 -6.11
C ASN A 66 -35.73 -24.25 -5.02
N VAL A 67 -36.06 -23.91 -3.80
CA VAL A 67 -35.13 -23.95 -2.67
C VAL A 67 -35.71 -24.83 -1.57
N ASN A 68 -34.89 -25.24 -0.61
CA ASN A 68 -35.37 -25.83 0.62
C ASN A 68 -34.77 -24.97 1.73
N ALA A 69 -35.47 -23.91 2.11
CA ALA A 69 -34.96 -22.87 3.00
C ALA A 69 -35.58 -23.01 4.39
N ALA A 70 -34.74 -23.08 5.41
CA ALA A 70 -35.16 -22.92 6.80
C ALA A 70 -35.18 -21.44 7.22
N TRP A 71 -34.18 -20.69 6.74
CA TRP A 71 -34.09 -19.23 6.80
C TRP A 71 -33.23 -18.73 5.64
N ALA A 72 -33.29 -17.42 5.36
CA ALA A 72 -32.57 -16.81 4.26
C ALA A 72 -32.05 -15.41 4.62
N ILE A 73 -30.83 -15.09 4.19
CA ILE A 73 -30.21 -13.76 4.36
C ILE A 73 -29.85 -13.24 2.99
N TYR A 74 -30.23 -12.00 2.68
CA TYR A 74 -29.83 -11.32 1.46
C TYR A 74 -28.76 -10.26 1.74
N TYR A 75 -27.68 -10.31 0.97
CA TYR A 75 -26.60 -9.34 1.02
C TYR A 75 -26.56 -8.55 -0.28
N ALA A 76 -27.24 -7.39 -0.26
CA ALA A 76 -27.43 -6.52 -1.41
C ALA A 76 -26.12 -6.11 -2.13
N PRO A 77 -25.01 -5.76 -1.44
CA PRO A 77 -23.79 -5.30 -2.12
C PRO A 77 -23.20 -6.31 -3.14
N CYS A 78 -23.40 -7.61 -2.92
CA CYS A 78 -22.98 -8.66 -3.85
C CYS A 78 -24.16 -9.35 -4.55
N GLN A 79 -25.38 -8.84 -4.39
CA GLN A 79 -26.63 -9.46 -4.84
C GLN A 79 -26.72 -10.95 -4.44
N LEU A 80 -26.27 -11.25 -3.22
CA LEU A 80 -26.07 -12.62 -2.77
C LEU A 80 -27.20 -13.03 -1.83
N LEU A 81 -27.90 -14.11 -2.18
CA LEU A 81 -28.84 -14.79 -1.30
C LEU A 81 -28.16 -15.99 -0.65
N LEU A 82 -28.10 -16.03 0.67
CA LEU A 82 -27.64 -17.18 1.44
C LEU A 82 -28.84 -17.91 2.03
N ILE A 83 -28.93 -19.21 1.77
CA ILE A 83 -30.01 -20.05 2.27
C ILE A 83 -29.43 -21.13 3.17
N ALA A 84 -30.03 -21.30 4.34
CA ALA A 84 -29.75 -22.44 5.20
C ALA A 84 -30.76 -23.57 4.98
N ASN A 85 -30.25 -24.79 4.98
CA ASN A 85 -31.04 -26.00 4.77
C ASN A 85 -30.52 -27.18 5.62
N GLY A 86 -31.27 -28.28 5.60
CA GLY A 86 -30.97 -29.48 6.38
C GLY A 86 -31.61 -29.47 7.76
N GLN A 87 -31.53 -30.60 8.47
CA GLN A 87 -32.23 -30.80 9.76
C GLN A 87 -31.71 -29.88 10.87
N SER A 88 -30.41 -29.61 10.88
CA SER A 88 -29.71 -28.70 11.80
C SER A 88 -29.59 -27.27 11.26
N CYS A 89 -30.10 -27.01 10.05
CA CYS A 89 -29.90 -25.76 9.30
C CYS A 89 -28.41 -25.42 9.05
N SER A 90 -27.49 -26.37 9.18
CA SER A 90 -26.03 -26.15 9.10
C SER A 90 -25.46 -26.10 7.68
N ASN A 91 -26.24 -26.50 6.68
CA ASN A 91 -25.80 -26.54 5.28
C ASN A 91 -26.25 -25.27 4.56
N LEU A 92 -25.26 -24.47 4.18
CA LEU A 92 -25.45 -23.14 3.59
C LEU A 92 -25.26 -23.20 2.08
N GLN A 93 -26.24 -22.68 1.33
CA GLN A 93 -26.21 -22.57 -0.11
C GLN A 93 -26.21 -21.08 -0.54
N PRO A 94 -25.09 -20.57 -1.05
CA PRO A 94 -25.02 -19.25 -1.65
C PRO A 94 -25.64 -19.26 -3.07
N ILE A 95 -26.46 -18.26 -3.39
CA ILE A 95 -27.11 -18.07 -4.69
C ILE A 95 -26.94 -16.60 -5.09
N VAL A 96 -26.25 -16.35 -6.21
CA VAL A 96 -26.11 -15.00 -6.75
C VAL A 96 -27.34 -14.65 -7.59
N VAL A 97 -27.96 -13.51 -7.29
CA VAL A 97 -29.17 -12.98 -7.94
C VAL A 97 -28.79 -11.79 -8.83
N ALA A 98 -28.09 -12.07 -9.93
CA ALA A 98 -27.59 -11.04 -10.85
C ALA A 98 -28.23 -11.16 -12.23
N HIS A 99 -28.41 -10.03 -12.92
CA HIS A 99 -28.96 -9.97 -14.28
C HIS A 99 -30.33 -10.67 -14.40
N SER A 100 -31.18 -10.59 -13.37
CA SER A 100 -32.47 -11.30 -13.29
C SER A 100 -32.37 -12.83 -13.36
N GLN A 101 -31.21 -13.40 -13.00
CA GLN A 101 -30.94 -14.83 -13.02
C GLN A 101 -30.48 -15.30 -11.64
N PHE A 102 -30.75 -16.57 -11.32
CA PHE A 102 -30.24 -17.23 -10.14
C PHE A 102 -29.06 -18.12 -10.53
N THR A 103 -27.89 -17.87 -9.96
CA THR A 103 -26.69 -18.71 -10.14
C THR A 103 -26.32 -19.34 -8.80
N ARG A 104 -26.50 -20.66 -8.67
CA ARG A 104 -26.16 -21.39 -7.44
C ARG A 104 -24.65 -21.60 -7.36
N MET A 105 -24.10 -21.34 -6.20
CA MET A 105 -22.72 -21.69 -5.87
C MET A 105 -22.69 -23.03 -5.12
N LYS A 106 -21.49 -23.60 -4.96
CA LYS A 106 -21.32 -24.79 -4.10
C LYS A 106 -21.80 -24.49 -2.68
N ASN A 107 -22.59 -25.42 -2.16
CA ASN A 107 -22.97 -25.41 -0.77
C ASN A 107 -21.81 -25.88 0.11
N PHE A 108 -21.87 -25.51 1.38
CA PHE A 108 -20.89 -25.91 2.39
C PHE A 108 -21.59 -26.11 3.73
N GLU A 109 -21.01 -26.95 4.57
CA GLU A 109 -21.52 -27.17 5.91
C GLU A 109 -20.71 -26.36 6.92
N VAL A 110 -21.42 -25.71 7.84
CA VAL A 110 -20.81 -25.03 8.98
C VAL A 110 -20.41 -26.08 10.02
N ASP A 111 -19.17 -26.01 10.48
CA ASP A 111 -18.64 -26.87 11.52
C ASP A 111 -18.83 -26.20 12.89
N PHE A 112 -19.84 -26.66 13.64
CA PHE A 112 -20.10 -26.17 15.00
C PHE A 112 -19.17 -26.84 16.06
N GLY A 113 -18.25 -27.71 15.64
CA GLY A 113 -17.41 -28.52 16.53
C GLY A 113 -18.24 -29.50 17.37
N GLY A 114 -17.60 -30.13 18.36
CA GLY A 114 -18.24 -31.09 19.28
C GLY A 114 -19.25 -30.49 20.27
N SER A 115 -19.90 -29.36 19.93
CA SER A 115 -20.96 -28.78 20.76
C SER A 115 -22.14 -29.76 20.81
N ILE A 116 -22.51 -30.17 22.02
CA ILE A 116 -23.51 -31.22 22.30
C ILE A 116 -24.94 -30.68 22.09
N SER A 117 -25.10 -29.37 21.89
CA SER A 117 -26.38 -28.75 21.60
C SER A 117 -26.76 -29.03 20.15
N LYS A 118 -27.72 -29.95 19.95
CA LYS A 118 -28.58 -30.04 18.77
C LYS A 118 -29.49 -28.79 18.66
N GLU A 119 -28.91 -27.61 18.76
CA GLU A 119 -29.64 -26.37 18.52
C GLU A 119 -29.60 -26.11 17.02
N ASN A 120 -30.76 -25.81 16.45
CA ASN A 120 -30.86 -25.44 15.04
C ASN A 120 -30.04 -24.18 14.82
N PHE A 121 -29.22 -24.15 13.79
CA PHE A 121 -28.51 -22.93 13.40
C PHE A 121 -29.53 -21.88 12.96
N LEU A 122 -29.54 -20.71 13.61
CA LEU A 122 -30.54 -19.67 13.40
C LEU A 122 -29.99 -18.52 12.56
N GLU A 123 -30.88 -17.79 11.89
CA GLU A 123 -30.55 -16.62 11.07
C GLU A 123 -29.74 -15.56 11.84
N LYS A 124 -30.12 -15.27 13.09
CA LYS A 124 -29.44 -14.30 13.97
C LYS A 124 -27.97 -14.65 14.28
N ASP A 125 -27.58 -15.89 14.05
CA ASP A 125 -26.23 -16.39 14.34
C ASP A 125 -25.34 -16.36 13.09
N ALA A 126 -25.87 -15.87 11.96
CA ALA A 126 -25.18 -15.71 10.70
C ALA A 126 -25.19 -14.26 10.24
N ALA A 127 -24.12 -13.85 9.56
CA ALA A 127 -24.04 -12.55 8.92
C ALA A 127 -23.16 -12.62 7.66
N ILE A 128 -23.39 -11.73 6.70
CA ILE A 128 -22.62 -11.66 5.46
C ILE A 128 -22.02 -10.27 5.36
N SER A 129 -20.73 -10.19 5.07
CA SER A 129 -20.09 -8.91 4.82
C SER A 129 -18.87 -9.03 3.92
N MET A 130 -18.53 -7.91 3.30
CA MET A 130 -17.33 -7.74 2.50
C MET A 130 -16.21 -7.17 3.38
N ILE A 131 -15.08 -7.88 3.44
CA ILE A 131 -13.91 -7.50 4.22
C ILE A 131 -12.68 -7.61 3.31
N TYR A 132 -11.99 -6.50 3.11
CA TYR A 132 -10.78 -6.41 2.29
C TYR A 132 -10.94 -6.97 0.86
N GLY A 133 -12.09 -6.67 0.22
CA GLY A 133 -12.39 -7.09 -1.14
C GLY A 133 -12.73 -8.56 -1.30
N LYS A 134 -13.05 -9.25 -0.19
CA LYS A 134 -13.53 -10.63 -0.18
C LYS A 134 -14.84 -10.72 0.59
N VAL A 135 -15.72 -11.65 0.18
CA VAL A 135 -17.02 -11.87 0.82
C VAL A 135 -16.86 -12.98 1.85
N TYR A 136 -17.30 -12.70 3.08
CA TYR A 136 -17.29 -13.66 4.17
C TYR A 136 -18.69 -13.91 4.69
N VAL A 137 -19.00 -15.18 4.95
CA VAL A 137 -20.09 -15.59 5.83
C VAL A 137 -19.50 -15.74 7.22
N MET A 138 -19.99 -14.92 8.15
CA MET A 138 -19.63 -14.88 9.56
C MET A 138 -20.64 -15.71 10.33
N VAL A 139 -20.18 -16.62 11.17
CA VAL A 139 -21.03 -17.53 11.94
C VAL A 139 -20.62 -17.52 13.40
N PHE A 140 -21.56 -17.24 14.30
CA PHE A 140 -21.34 -17.40 15.73
C PHE A 140 -21.30 -18.88 16.09
N ARG A 141 -20.25 -19.27 16.80
CA ARG A 141 -20.09 -20.58 17.39
C ARG A 141 -20.11 -20.45 18.91
N TYR A 142 -21.29 -20.69 19.48
CA TYR A 142 -21.46 -20.74 20.93
C TYR A 142 -20.93 -22.07 21.46
N SER A 143 -20.32 -22.01 22.64
CA SER A 143 -19.84 -23.18 23.33
C SER A 143 -20.16 -23.06 24.81
N ASN A 144 -20.64 -24.15 25.39
CA ASN A 144 -20.90 -24.22 26.83
C ASN A 144 -19.62 -24.42 27.64
N ARG A 145 -18.51 -24.82 26.99
CA ARG A 145 -17.23 -25.15 27.63
C ARG A 145 -16.09 -24.19 27.30
N SER A 146 -16.24 -23.39 26.24
CA SER A 146 -15.25 -22.42 25.77
C SER A 146 -15.91 -21.09 25.47
N ALA A 147 -15.12 -20.03 25.33
CA ALA A 147 -15.66 -18.74 24.89
C ALA A 147 -16.35 -18.84 23.52
N THR A 148 -17.33 -17.97 23.28
CA THR A 148 -17.95 -17.79 21.97
C THR A 148 -16.90 -17.34 20.96
N MET A 149 -16.98 -17.89 19.75
CA MET A 149 -16.12 -17.52 18.63
C MET A 149 -16.96 -17.07 17.44
N LEU A 150 -16.40 -16.21 16.59
CA LEU A 150 -16.98 -15.84 15.30
C LEU A 150 -16.12 -16.42 14.18
N ASP A 151 -16.63 -17.40 13.46
CA ASP A 151 -15.92 -18.08 12.38
C ASP A 151 -16.26 -17.45 11.03
N LEU A 152 -15.25 -17.20 10.20
CA LEU A 152 -15.36 -16.54 8.90
C LEU A 152 -15.05 -17.54 7.78
N TYR A 153 -16.06 -17.79 6.95
CA TYR A 153 -15.99 -18.60 5.75
C TYR A 153 -15.87 -17.69 4.52
N GLU A 154 -14.77 -17.81 3.78
CA GLU A 154 -14.56 -17.04 2.54
C GLU A 154 -15.36 -17.67 1.40
N LEU A 155 -16.16 -16.85 0.73
CA LEU A 155 -16.86 -17.24 -0.49
C LEU A 155 -15.95 -16.97 -1.70
N PRO A 156 -15.67 -17.99 -2.53
CA PRO A 156 -14.88 -17.83 -3.74
C PRO A 156 -15.68 -17.02 -4.77
N THR A 157 -15.00 -16.36 -5.70
CA THR A 157 -15.68 -15.55 -6.73
C THR A 157 -16.36 -16.41 -7.79
N ASP A 158 -15.93 -17.65 -7.98
CA ASP A 158 -16.50 -18.61 -8.91
C ASP A 158 -17.58 -19.48 -8.24
N ALA A 159 -18.51 -20.00 -9.04
CA ALA A 159 -19.61 -20.82 -8.51
C ALA A 159 -19.23 -22.28 -8.19
N THR A 160 -18.05 -22.74 -8.64
CA THR A 160 -17.67 -24.16 -8.60
C THR A 160 -16.79 -24.54 -7.43
N THR A 161 -16.06 -23.58 -6.88
CA THR A 161 -15.22 -23.75 -5.70
C THR A 161 -16.09 -23.76 -4.44
N VAL A 162 -15.72 -24.62 -3.49
CA VAL A 162 -16.42 -24.71 -2.20
C VAL A 162 -15.95 -23.59 -1.27
N PRO A 163 -16.86 -22.84 -0.61
CA PRO A 163 -16.49 -21.90 0.45
C PRO A 163 -15.64 -22.55 1.54
N SER A 164 -14.67 -21.81 2.07
CA SER A 164 -13.67 -22.37 2.99
C SER A 164 -13.48 -21.52 4.24
N PHE A 165 -13.30 -22.18 5.38
CA PHE A 165 -12.97 -21.54 6.64
C PHE A 165 -11.58 -20.88 6.61
N LYS A 166 -11.52 -19.58 6.93
CA LYS A 166 -10.28 -18.78 6.92
C LYS A 166 -9.88 -18.24 8.28
N HIS A 167 -10.81 -17.70 9.04
CA HIS A 167 -10.52 -16.97 10.27
C HIS A 167 -11.50 -17.33 11.38
N SER A 168 -11.04 -17.25 12.63
CA SER A 168 -11.86 -17.38 13.84
C SER A 168 -11.54 -16.24 14.79
N LEU A 169 -12.54 -15.47 15.21
CA LEU A 169 -12.38 -14.36 16.14
C LEU A 169 -12.76 -14.83 17.53
N ILE A 170 -11.82 -14.75 18.47
CA ILE A 170 -12.03 -15.19 19.86
C ILE A 170 -12.63 -14.04 20.65
N LEU A 171 -13.89 -14.18 21.06
CA LEU A 171 -14.61 -13.11 21.75
C LEU A 171 -14.32 -13.08 23.25
N GLY A 172 -14.05 -14.23 23.87
CA GLY A 172 -13.80 -14.30 25.32
C GLY A 172 -15.04 -14.11 26.20
N PHE A 173 -16.24 -14.03 25.61
CA PHE A 173 -17.52 -13.91 26.31
C PHE A 173 -18.52 -14.98 25.86
N ASN A 174 -19.57 -15.17 26.66
CA ASN A 174 -20.68 -16.06 26.38
C ASN A 174 -21.98 -15.25 26.34
N GLY A 175 -22.81 -15.51 25.34
CA GLY A 175 -24.11 -14.86 25.18
C GLY A 175 -24.29 -14.22 23.81
N GLY A 176 -25.48 -13.64 23.59
CA GLY A 176 -25.82 -12.96 22.36
C GLY A 176 -24.93 -11.75 22.10
N CYS A 177 -24.49 -11.61 20.85
CA CYS A 177 -23.62 -10.52 20.41
C CYS A 177 -24.20 -9.85 19.17
N GLY A 178 -24.10 -8.53 19.09
CA GLY A 178 -24.34 -7.78 17.85
C GLY A 178 -23.07 -7.74 16.99
N ILE A 179 -23.21 -7.63 15.67
CA ILE A 179 -22.07 -7.50 14.73
C ILE A 179 -22.25 -6.25 13.88
N HIS A 180 -21.15 -5.50 13.75
CA HIS A 180 -20.97 -4.49 12.71
C HIS A 180 -19.73 -4.78 11.88
N VAL A 181 -19.71 -4.32 10.63
CA VAL A 181 -18.52 -4.35 9.79
C VAL A 181 -18.32 -2.98 9.19
N ILE A 182 -17.35 -2.24 9.71
CA ILE A 182 -17.09 -0.84 9.35
C ILE A 182 -15.65 -0.74 8.88
N ASP A 183 -15.45 -0.27 7.65
CA ASP A 183 -14.12 -0.06 7.08
C ASP A 183 -13.18 -1.28 7.18
N ASN A 184 -13.72 -2.45 6.85
CA ASN A 184 -13.06 -3.77 6.92
C ASN A 184 -12.70 -4.24 8.35
N LEU A 185 -13.21 -3.59 9.38
CA LEU A 185 -13.13 -4.06 10.76
C LEU A 185 -14.40 -4.82 11.13
N VAL A 186 -14.24 -5.99 11.75
CA VAL A 186 -15.35 -6.69 12.37
C VAL A 186 -15.46 -6.21 13.81
N ILE A 187 -16.62 -5.67 14.17
CA ILE A 187 -16.91 -5.14 15.49
C ILE A 187 -17.98 -6.02 16.11
N VAL A 188 -17.67 -6.61 17.27
CA VAL A 188 -18.59 -7.47 17.99
C VAL A 188 -18.99 -6.82 19.30
N HIS A 189 -20.29 -6.59 19.46
CA HIS A 189 -20.89 -5.92 20.60
C HIS A 189 -21.43 -6.95 21.57
N HIS A 190 -20.89 -6.98 22.79
CA HIS A 190 -21.40 -7.82 23.86
C HIS A 190 -22.20 -6.96 24.84
N GLN A 191 -23.52 -7.07 24.77
CA GLN A 191 -24.47 -6.21 25.45
C GLN A 191 -24.37 -6.31 26.99
N SER A 192 -24.25 -7.53 27.53
CA SER A 192 -24.23 -7.74 28.98
C SER A 192 -22.98 -7.19 29.67
N SER A 193 -21.83 -7.19 29.00
CA SER A 193 -20.60 -6.55 29.50
C SER A 193 -20.44 -5.10 29.05
N GLN A 194 -21.35 -4.59 28.21
CA GLN A 194 -21.30 -3.27 27.59
C GLN A 194 -19.98 -2.99 26.85
N LYS A 195 -19.38 -4.03 26.25
CA LYS A 195 -18.09 -3.94 25.55
C LYS A 195 -18.23 -4.24 24.08
N SER A 196 -17.43 -3.55 23.28
CA SER A 196 -17.26 -3.75 21.86
C SER A 196 -15.84 -4.19 21.57
N MET A 197 -15.68 -5.26 20.82
CA MET A 197 -14.41 -5.84 20.42
C MET A 197 -14.17 -5.56 18.94
N LEU A 198 -13.05 -4.93 18.62
CA LEU A 198 -12.65 -4.61 17.26
C LEU A 198 -11.64 -5.65 16.78
N PHE A 199 -11.89 -6.25 15.62
CA PHE A 199 -11.01 -7.21 14.99
C PHE A 199 -10.61 -6.73 13.60
N ASP A 200 -9.31 -6.81 13.32
CA ASP A 200 -8.75 -6.57 11.99
C ASP A 200 -8.05 -7.86 11.52
N ILE A 201 -8.67 -8.58 10.59
CA ILE A 201 -8.18 -9.89 10.13
C ILE A 201 -6.83 -9.83 9.39
N ARG A 202 -6.37 -8.63 9.01
CA ARG A 202 -5.07 -8.41 8.36
C ARG A 202 -4.00 -7.89 9.32
N VAL A 203 -4.35 -7.55 10.55
CA VAL A 203 -3.35 -7.27 11.60
C VAL A 203 -2.75 -8.60 12.06
N SER A 204 -1.42 -8.66 12.08
CA SER A 204 -0.62 -9.88 12.16
C SER A 204 -1.07 -10.88 13.26
N SER A 205 -1.73 -11.97 12.87
CA SER A 205 -1.76 -13.24 13.60
C SER A 205 -1.22 -14.33 12.67
N PRO A 206 -0.19 -15.10 13.05
CA PRO A 206 0.30 -16.23 12.25
C PRO A 206 -0.71 -17.39 12.22
N SER A 207 -1.76 -17.33 13.04
CA SER A 207 -2.80 -18.34 13.15
C SER A 207 -4.10 -17.89 12.48
N LYS A 208 -4.99 -18.84 12.17
CA LYS A 208 -6.36 -18.51 11.75
C LYS A 208 -7.18 -17.85 12.86
N SER A 209 -6.70 -17.91 14.10
CA SER A 209 -7.37 -17.37 15.27
C SER A 209 -6.89 -15.95 15.59
N HIS A 210 -7.84 -15.05 15.86
CA HIS A 210 -7.58 -13.65 16.12
C HIS A 210 -8.12 -13.25 17.50
N SER A 211 -7.28 -12.57 18.26
CA SER A 211 -7.69 -11.84 19.47
C SER A 211 -8.19 -10.43 19.09
N PRO A 212 -9.05 -9.81 19.89
CA PRO A 212 -9.50 -8.45 19.64
C PRO A 212 -8.30 -7.49 19.64
N LEU A 213 -8.23 -6.62 18.62
CA LEU A 213 -7.23 -5.57 18.53
C LEU A 213 -7.42 -4.56 19.66
N VAL A 214 -8.67 -4.17 19.89
CA VAL A 214 -9.08 -3.27 20.97
C VAL A 214 -10.42 -3.73 21.53
N THR A 215 -10.59 -3.62 22.85
CA THR A 215 -11.88 -3.76 23.53
C THR A 215 -12.24 -2.42 24.15
N THR A 216 -13.30 -1.79 23.66
CA THR A 216 -13.72 -0.43 24.03
C THR A 216 -15.22 -0.39 24.27
N THR A 217 -15.76 0.77 24.68
CA THR A 217 -17.20 1.01 24.84
C THR A 217 -17.66 2.00 23.78
N ILE A 218 -18.90 1.88 23.30
CA ILE A 218 -19.48 2.88 22.39
C ILE A 218 -19.70 4.17 23.18
N GLU A 219 -19.20 5.28 22.65
CA GLU A 219 -19.43 6.61 23.22
C GLU A 219 -20.50 7.34 22.40
N PRO A 220 -21.49 7.99 23.04
CA PRO A 220 -22.44 8.82 22.33
C PRO A 220 -21.77 10.06 21.74
N HIS A 221 -22.24 10.53 20.58
CA HIS A 221 -21.76 11.77 20.00
C HIS A 221 -22.03 12.95 20.95
N PRO A 222 -21.06 13.87 21.20
CA PRO A 222 -21.20 14.94 22.20
C PRO A 222 -22.38 15.89 22.00
N GLN A 223 -22.90 15.97 20.78
CA GLN A 223 -24.07 16.79 20.43
C GLN A 223 -25.40 16.21 20.98
N HIS A 224 -25.43 14.95 21.43
CA HIS A 224 -26.62 14.35 22.03
C HIS A 224 -26.71 14.70 23.51
N GLN A 225 -27.66 15.56 23.86
CA GLN A 225 -27.99 15.89 25.24
C GLN A 225 -29.50 15.70 25.48
N PRO A 226 -29.91 14.76 26.35
CA PRO A 226 -29.07 13.86 27.14
C PRO A 226 -28.38 12.79 26.26
N PRO A 227 -27.21 12.27 26.69
CA PRO A 227 -26.55 11.18 25.98
C PRO A 227 -27.44 9.93 25.97
N PRO A 228 -27.60 9.24 24.83
CA PRO A 228 -28.38 8.01 24.76
C PRO A 228 -27.76 6.92 25.64
N SER A 229 -28.62 6.11 26.25
CA SER A 229 -28.20 4.92 26.98
C SER A 229 -27.66 3.90 25.99
N VAL A 230 -26.45 3.40 26.26
CA VAL A 230 -25.72 2.51 25.36
C VAL A 230 -25.95 1.04 25.79
N TYR A 231 -26.04 0.12 24.81
CA TYR A 231 -26.25 -1.32 25.04
C TYR A 231 -27.53 -1.65 25.81
N THR A 232 -28.61 -0.91 25.59
CA THR A 232 -29.91 -1.26 26.18
C THR A 232 -30.42 -2.57 25.57
N ASN A 233 -31.28 -3.29 26.29
CA ASN A 233 -31.92 -4.53 25.81
C ASN A 233 -32.83 -4.33 24.58
N PHE A 234 -33.09 -3.07 24.20
CA PHE A 234 -33.97 -2.68 23.10
C PHE A 234 -33.21 -2.28 21.83
N TRP A 235 -31.88 -2.43 21.86
CA TRP A 235 -30.99 -2.16 20.74
C TRP A 235 -30.93 -3.34 19.78
N PHE A 236 -31.15 -3.04 18.51
CA PHE A 236 -30.97 -3.95 17.39
C PHE A 236 -29.83 -3.45 16.50
N THR A 237 -28.87 -4.31 16.22
CA THR A 237 -27.74 -3.99 15.34
C THR A 237 -28.02 -4.48 13.93
N PHE A 238 -27.85 -3.60 12.95
CA PHE A 238 -27.95 -3.93 11.53
C PHE A 238 -26.62 -3.58 10.84
N LEU A 239 -26.17 -4.46 9.95
CA LEU A 239 -24.98 -4.18 9.14
C LEU A 239 -25.25 -3.04 8.14
N PRO A 240 -24.22 -2.25 7.79
CA PRO A 240 -22.85 -2.35 8.28
C PRO A 240 -22.62 -1.67 9.64
N ASP A 241 -23.39 -0.63 9.98
CA ASP A 241 -23.09 0.32 11.06
C ASP A 241 -24.32 0.85 11.82
N VAL A 242 -25.51 0.28 11.60
CA VAL A 242 -26.76 0.83 12.12
C VAL A 242 -27.12 0.22 13.48
N VAL A 243 -27.59 1.06 14.39
CA VAL A 243 -28.22 0.66 15.66
C VAL A 243 -29.61 1.27 15.75
N ILE A 244 -30.63 0.47 15.97
CA ILE A 244 -31.99 0.95 16.21
C ILE A 244 -32.33 0.74 17.68
N ASP A 245 -32.71 1.82 18.35
CA ASP A 245 -33.26 1.76 19.70
C ASP A 245 -34.79 1.85 19.64
N SER A 246 -35.43 0.69 19.77
CA SER A 246 -36.89 0.60 19.72
C SER A 246 -37.59 1.32 20.88
N SER A 247 -36.89 1.56 22.00
CA SER A 247 -37.47 2.24 23.16
C SER A 247 -37.57 3.75 22.95
N SER A 248 -36.59 4.35 22.28
CA SER A 248 -36.58 5.78 21.94
C SER A 248 -37.10 6.08 20.54
N GLY A 249 -37.26 5.06 19.69
CA GLY A 249 -37.65 5.23 18.30
C GLY A 249 -36.56 5.91 17.45
N VAL A 250 -35.30 5.87 17.91
CA VAL A 250 -34.18 6.54 17.26
C VAL A 250 -33.28 5.52 16.56
N MET A 251 -32.84 5.89 15.36
CA MET A 251 -31.82 5.18 14.60
C MET A 251 -30.49 5.91 14.70
N TYR A 252 -29.45 5.16 15.00
CA TYR A 252 -28.09 5.62 15.12
C TYR A 252 -27.19 4.95 14.08
N SER A 253 -26.11 5.63 13.71
CA SER A 253 -25.02 5.12 12.89
C SER A 253 -23.73 5.15 13.73
N LEU A 254 -23.05 4.02 13.74
CA LEU A 254 -21.80 3.80 14.43
C LEU A 254 -20.63 4.28 13.55
N ARG A 255 -19.69 5.03 14.13
CA ARG A 255 -18.52 5.56 13.44
C ARG A 255 -17.23 5.22 14.17
N LEU A 256 -16.16 5.06 13.41
CA LEU A 256 -14.81 4.86 13.94
C LEU A 256 -14.16 6.22 14.22
N LYS A 257 -13.67 6.40 15.45
CA LYS A 257 -12.82 7.54 15.82
C LYS A 257 -11.36 7.13 15.78
N ASN A 258 -10.78 7.14 14.58
CA ASN A 258 -9.40 6.70 14.36
C ASN A 258 -8.35 7.52 15.13
N GLU A 259 -8.63 8.77 15.48
CA GLU A 259 -7.77 9.61 16.32
C GLU A 259 -7.46 8.98 17.70
N LYS A 260 -8.43 8.26 18.28
CA LYS A 260 -8.27 7.58 19.57
C LYS A 260 -7.38 6.33 19.52
N SER A 261 -7.04 5.84 18.32
CA SER A 261 -6.15 4.69 18.14
C SER A 261 -4.80 4.86 18.84
N GLN A 262 -4.31 6.09 18.96
CA GLN A 262 -3.03 6.38 19.62
C GLN A 262 -3.00 6.03 21.11
N LEU A 263 -4.18 6.09 21.76
CA LEU A 263 -4.38 5.79 23.18
C LEU A 263 -4.76 4.33 23.39
N GLU A 264 -5.56 3.76 22.48
CA GLU A 264 -6.19 2.45 22.66
C GLU A 264 -5.33 1.29 22.12
N ILE A 265 -4.47 1.55 21.13
CA ILE A 265 -3.55 0.54 20.58
C ILE A 265 -2.14 0.78 21.16
N PRO A 266 -1.65 -0.09 22.06
CA PRO A 266 -0.38 0.13 22.73
C PRO A 266 0.83 -0.06 21.79
N ASP A 267 0.80 -1.09 20.93
CA ASP A 267 1.88 -1.35 19.98
C ASP A 267 1.82 -0.38 18.80
N LYS A 268 2.85 0.48 18.70
CA LYS A 268 2.93 1.53 17.67
C LYS A 268 3.09 0.98 16.26
N GLN A 269 3.71 -0.21 16.08
CA GLN A 269 3.74 -0.86 14.77
C GLN A 269 2.30 -1.21 14.37
N THR A 270 1.61 -2.00 15.19
CA THR A 270 0.22 -2.42 14.94
C THR A 270 -0.74 -1.26 14.75
N MET A 271 -0.58 -0.17 15.50
CA MET A 271 -1.36 1.06 15.33
C MET A 271 -1.18 1.67 13.94
N LEU A 272 0.06 1.76 13.43
CA LEU A 272 0.33 2.23 12.07
C LEU A 272 -0.22 1.27 11.02
N GLU A 273 -0.12 -0.04 11.25
CA GLU A 273 -0.72 -1.04 10.36
C GLU A 273 -2.25 -0.91 10.32
N TYR A 274 -2.89 -0.63 11.45
CA TYR A 274 -4.31 -0.37 11.56
C TYR A 274 -4.68 0.87 10.74
N LEU A 275 -4.01 2.01 10.97
CA LEU A 275 -4.29 3.27 10.28
C LEU A 275 -4.06 3.18 8.76
N ALA A 276 -3.03 2.45 8.33
CA ALA A 276 -2.73 2.23 6.92
C ALA A 276 -3.82 1.45 6.16
N ARG A 277 -4.74 0.80 6.87
CA ARG A 277 -5.85 0.04 6.30
C ARG A 277 -7.21 0.73 6.42
N ARG A 278 -7.23 1.97 6.92
CA ARG A 278 -8.46 2.76 7.07
C ARG A 278 -8.69 3.67 5.87
N LYS A 279 -9.94 3.73 5.41
CA LYS A 279 -10.36 4.62 4.31
C LYS A 279 -10.20 6.09 4.73
N ASN A 280 -9.64 6.90 3.84
CA ASN A 280 -9.49 8.35 3.99
C ASN A 280 -8.63 8.84 5.18
N GLU A 281 -7.83 7.97 5.82
CA GLU A 281 -7.01 8.31 6.98
C GLU A 281 -5.54 8.65 6.67
N LYS A 282 -5.22 8.97 5.41
CA LYS A 282 -3.84 9.25 4.98
C LYS A 282 -3.17 10.35 5.81
N LYS A 283 -3.89 11.45 6.07
CA LYS A 283 -3.35 12.59 6.84
C LYS A 283 -3.01 12.17 8.28
N LEU A 284 -3.92 11.45 8.92
CA LEU A 284 -3.73 10.95 10.29
C LEU A 284 -2.59 9.94 10.35
N PHE A 285 -2.50 9.02 9.38
CA PHE A 285 -1.40 8.05 9.28
C PHE A 285 -0.04 8.75 9.16
N VAL A 286 0.11 9.70 8.23
CA VAL A 286 1.37 10.40 7.99
C VAL A 286 1.79 11.23 9.21
N ALA A 287 0.86 11.96 9.82
CA ALA A 287 1.12 12.71 11.05
C ALA A 287 1.54 11.80 12.21
N THR A 288 0.86 10.66 12.37
CA THR A 288 1.18 9.67 13.41
C THR A 288 2.52 9.00 13.17
N LEU A 289 2.85 8.67 11.91
CA LEU A 289 4.16 8.13 11.53
C LEU A 289 5.29 9.09 11.88
N LEU A 290 5.16 10.37 11.50
CA LEU A 290 6.14 11.41 11.85
C LEU A 290 6.31 11.53 13.37
N SER A 291 5.20 11.56 14.12
CA SER A 291 5.25 11.61 15.58
C SER A 291 5.95 10.39 16.19
N CYS A 292 5.71 9.19 15.66
CA CYS A 292 6.38 7.96 16.13
C CYS A 292 7.88 7.95 15.83
N LEU A 293 8.29 8.50 14.67
CA LEU A 293 9.70 8.60 14.28
C LEU A 293 10.44 9.65 15.13
N ARG A 294 9.83 10.82 15.37
CA ARG A 294 10.39 11.85 16.27
C ARG A 294 10.56 11.34 17.70
N ALA A 295 9.54 10.64 18.22
CA ALA A 295 9.60 10.03 19.54
C ALA A 295 10.51 8.79 19.62
N ARG A 296 11.13 8.37 18.50
CA ARG A 296 11.93 7.13 18.38
C ARG A 296 11.21 5.90 18.94
N ALA A 297 9.88 5.87 18.82
CA ALA A 297 9.02 4.84 19.41
C ALA A 297 9.04 3.52 18.62
N LEU A 298 9.69 3.50 17.45
CA LEU A 298 9.77 2.35 16.56
C LEU A 298 11.23 1.93 16.37
N SER A 299 11.47 0.62 16.43
CA SER A 299 12.74 0.02 16.00
C SER A 299 12.88 0.06 14.47
N LEU A 300 14.12 0.02 13.97
CA LEU A 300 14.40 -0.03 12.52
C LEU A 300 13.69 -1.21 11.82
N ARG A 301 13.53 -2.35 12.51
CA ARG A 301 12.79 -3.51 11.98
C ARG A 301 11.30 -3.20 11.81
N GLN A 302 10.70 -2.47 12.75
CA GLN A 302 9.29 -2.06 12.67
C GLN A 302 9.10 -1.02 11.58
N ILE A 303 9.99 -0.02 11.49
CA ILE A 303 9.99 1.00 10.43
C ILE A 303 10.07 0.35 9.05
N ARG A 304 10.97 -0.63 8.87
CA ARG A 304 11.07 -1.39 7.62
C ARG A 304 9.76 -2.07 7.23
N LYS A 305 9.03 -2.66 8.18
CA LYS A 305 7.74 -3.30 7.92
C LYS A 305 6.68 -2.26 7.51
N VAL A 306 6.65 -1.12 8.19
CA VAL A 306 5.71 -0.02 7.86
C VAL A 306 5.98 0.51 6.46
N PHE A 307 7.23 0.75 6.08
CA PHE A 307 7.56 1.18 4.72
C PHE A 307 7.29 0.11 3.67
N ALA A 308 7.59 -1.16 3.95
CA ALA A 308 7.27 -2.28 3.06
C ALA A 308 5.75 -2.38 2.80
N MET A 309 4.92 -2.06 3.80
CA MET A 309 3.46 -2.01 3.62
C MET A 309 3.03 -0.90 2.66
N LEU A 310 3.66 0.27 2.72
CA LEU A 310 3.32 1.42 1.87
C LEU A 310 3.79 1.20 0.42
N SER A 311 5.02 0.72 0.24
CA SER A 311 5.65 0.53 -1.07
C SER A 311 5.16 -0.74 -1.76
N GLY A 312 4.94 -1.81 -0.99
CA GLY A 312 4.59 -3.14 -1.48
C GLY A 312 3.12 -3.47 -1.43
N GLY A 313 2.24 -2.46 -1.26
CA GLY A 313 0.79 -2.60 -1.15
C GLY A 313 0.25 -3.66 -2.12
N ASP A 314 0.06 -4.86 -1.59
CA ASP A 314 -0.57 -5.98 -2.27
C ASP A 314 0.14 -6.52 -3.55
N SER A 315 1.48 -6.54 -3.60
CA SER A 315 2.20 -7.32 -4.64
C SER A 315 1.88 -8.83 -4.59
N ALA A 316 1.38 -9.32 -3.45
CA ALA A 316 0.81 -10.66 -3.30
C ALA A 316 -0.53 -10.84 -4.05
N SER A 317 -1.37 -9.81 -4.17
CA SER A 317 -2.60 -9.90 -4.97
C SER A 317 -2.33 -9.67 -6.46
N LYS A 318 -1.34 -8.83 -6.82
CA LYS A 318 -0.86 -8.73 -8.22
C LYS A 318 -0.24 -10.03 -8.75
N LYS A 319 0.50 -10.78 -7.91
CA LYS A 319 0.99 -12.12 -8.28
C LYS A 319 -0.12 -13.18 -8.33
N SER A 320 -1.20 -13.01 -7.56
CA SER A 320 -2.34 -13.93 -7.59
C SER A 320 -3.30 -13.69 -8.77
N GLU A 321 -3.31 -12.50 -9.39
CA GLU A 321 -4.04 -12.25 -10.66
C GLU A 321 -3.23 -12.71 -11.90
N ASN A 322 -1.90 -12.67 -11.86
CA ASN A 322 -1.04 -13.14 -12.96
C ASN A 322 -0.65 -14.63 -12.89
N GLY A 323 -1.14 -15.35 -11.87
CA GLY A 323 -0.96 -16.80 -11.69
C GLY A 323 -2.11 -17.65 -12.24
N ALA A 324 -3.03 -17.05 -13.04
CA ALA A 324 -3.97 -17.85 -13.81
C ALA A 324 -3.20 -18.51 -14.96
N GLU A 325 -2.90 -19.81 -14.82
CA GLU A 325 -2.52 -20.64 -15.95
C GLU A 325 -3.54 -20.43 -17.09
N PRO A 326 -3.09 -20.33 -18.36
CA PRO A 326 -3.98 -20.18 -19.51
C PRO A 326 -4.72 -21.50 -19.75
N GLY A 327 -5.72 -21.81 -18.92
CA GLY A 327 -6.44 -23.08 -18.94
C GLY A 327 -7.70 -23.20 -18.07
N SER A 328 -7.87 -22.39 -17.00
CA SER A 328 -9.09 -22.48 -16.16
C SER A 328 -10.12 -21.42 -16.56
N THR A 329 -11.09 -21.82 -17.39
CA THR A 329 -12.22 -21.00 -17.86
C THR A 329 -13.36 -20.89 -16.83
N THR A 330 -13.06 -20.62 -15.57
CA THR A 330 -14.09 -20.41 -14.55
C THR A 330 -14.52 -18.94 -14.53
N LYS A 331 -15.70 -18.63 -15.06
CA LYS A 331 -16.27 -17.29 -15.04
C LYS A 331 -16.59 -16.87 -13.59
N ALA A 332 -16.10 -15.71 -13.17
CA ALA A 332 -16.47 -15.12 -11.89
C ALA A 332 -17.97 -14.79 -11.87
N VAL A 333 -18.65 -15.17 -10.79
CA VAL A 333 -20.09 -14.99 -10.60
C VAL A 333 -20.37 -13.93 -9.52
N LEU A 334 -19.56 -13.89 -8.46
CA LEU A 334 -19.65 -12.87 -7.41
C LEU A 334 -18.87 -11.62 -7.78
N THR A 335 -19.53 -10.46 -7.68
CA THR A 335 -18.91 -9.14 -7.79
C THR A 335 -18.58 -8.59 -6.41
N CYS A 336 -17.39 -8.01 -6.26
CA CYS A 336 -16.90 -7.50 -5.00
C CYS A 336 -16.17 -6.18 -5.24
N GLU A 337 -16.36 -5.18 -4.37
CA GLU A 337 -15.56 -3.95 -4.46
C GLU A 337 -14.10 -4.28 -4.18
N LYS A 338 -13.20 -3.81 -5.06
CA LYS A 338 -11.77 -4.01 -4.85
C LYS A 338 -11.30 -3.19 -3.65
N TYR A 339 -10.55 -3.83 -2.76
CA TYR A 339 -9.86 -3.13 -1.69
C TYR A 339 -8.67 -2.34 -2.26
N ALA A 340 -8.61 -1.05 -1.94
CA ALA A 340 -7.47 -0.20 -2.25
C ALA A 340 -6.65 0.02 -0.97
N SER A 341 -5.37 -0.37 -0.98
CA SER A 341 -4.46 -0.05 0.12
C SER A 341 -4.13 1.44 0.15
N LEU A 342 -3.72 1.94 1.32
CA LEU A 342 -3.18 3.29 1.43
C LEU A 342 -1.98 3.47 0.49
N VAL A 343 -2.06 4.47 -0.39
CA VAL A 343 -0.95 4.87 -1.25
C VAL A 343 -0.42 6.20 -0.75
N VAL A 344 0.85 6.22 -0.37
CA VAL A 344 1.61 7.43 -0.04
C VAL A 344 2.65 7.62 -1.14
N THR A 345 2.57 8.73 -1.88
CA THR A 345 3.52 9.01 -2.96
C THR A 345 4.90 9.34 -2.39
N GLN A 346 5.95 9.21 -3.21
CA GLN A 346 7.31 9.57 -2.79
C GLN A 346 7.39 11.05 -2.39
N GLN A 347 6.79 11.96 -3.17
CA GLN A 347 6.69 13.37 -2.86
C GLN A 347 5.98 13.66 -1.52
N GLU A 348 4.89 12.95 -1.21
CA GLU A 348 4.19 13.10 0.07
C GLU A 348 5.03 12.58 1.24
N MET A 349 5.70 11.43 1.07
CA MET A 349 6.61 10.91 2.09
C MET A 349 7.77 11.88 2.34
N GLN A 350 8.35 12.46 1.29
CA GLN A 350 9.42 13.45 1.40
C GLN A 350 8.94 14.69 2.15
N SER A 351 7.89 15.35 1.64
CA SER A 351 7.40 16.63 2.17
C SER A 351 6.82 16.53 3.58
N ALA A 352 6.09 15.45 3.90
CA ALA A 352 5.39 15.34 5.16
C ALA A 352 6.12 14.53 6.23
N VAL A 353 7.13 13.72 5.88
CA VAL A 353 7.86 12.87 6.83
C VAL A 353 9.36 13.10 6.79
N LEU A 354 10.02 12.96 5.64
CA LEU A 354 11.49 12.96 5.59
C LEU A 354 12.11 14.35 5.80
N ILE A 355 11.58 15.39 5.15
CA ILE A 355 12.06 16.77 5.33
C ILE A 355 11.85 17.22 6.79
N PRO A 356 10.65 17.07 7.39
CA PRO A 356 10.44 17.44 8.79
C PRO A 356 11.25 16.63 9.81
N LEU A 357 11.81 15.47 9.43
CA LEU A 357 12.73 14.69 10.26
C LEU A 357 14.17 15.19 10.13
N ARG A 358 14.59 15.60 8.94
CA ARG A 358 15.94 16.17 8.71
C ARG A 358 16.08 17.54 9.39
N GLU A 359 15.04 18.36 9.37
CA GLU A 359 15.04 19.69 10.02
C GLU A 359 15.00 19.62 11.55
N ASP A 360 14.70 18.45 12.13
CA ASP A 360 14.58 18.27 13.57
C ASP A 360 15.96 18.09 14.24
N VAL A 361 16.51 19.19 14.74
CA VAL A 361 17.83 19.26 15.41
C VAL A 361 17.92 18.35 16.63
N SER A 362 16.79 17.91 17.21
CA SER A 362 16.80 17.00 18.37
C SER A 362 17.20 15.56 18.02
N LEU A 363 17.17 15.20 16.73
CA LEU A 363 17.41 13.84 16.27
C LEU A 363 18.86 13.65 15.81
N PRO A 364 19.49 12.50 16.14
CA PRO A 364 20.80 12.18 15.57
C PRO A 364 20.73 12.03 14.04
N GLU A 365 21.63 12.68 13.32
CA GLU A 365 21.70 12.60 11.85
C GLU A 365 21.83 11.15 11.35
N SER A 366 22.58 10.30 12.07
CA SER A 366 22.70 8.87 11.78
C SER A 366 21.37 8.12 11.90
N TYR A 367 20.46 8.53 12.79
CA TYR A 367 19.13 7.95 12.89
C TYR A 367 18.27 8.32 11.69
N VAL A 368 18.26 9.59 11.30
CA VAL A 368 17.52 10.09 10.11
C VAL A 368 18.03 9.39 8.84
N ALA A 369 19.34 9.30 8.67
CA ALA A 369 19.97 8.58 7.56
C ALA A 369 19.49 7.11 7.52
N ASN A 370 19.51 6.40 8.66
CA ASN A 370 19.05 5.01 8.71
C ASN A 370 17.56 4.86 8.36
N ILE A 371 16.69 5.82 8.70
CA ILE A 371 15.28 5.82 8.28
C ILE A 371 15.17 5.95 6.76
N MET A 372 15.86 6.93 6.16
CA MET A 372 15.86 7.14 4.72
C MET A 372 16.36 5.89 3.97
N LEU A 373 17.38 5.21 4.50
CA LEU A 373 17.85 3.93 3.97
C LEU A 373 16.81 2.83 4.03
N GLN A 374 16.02 2.73 5.12
CA GLN A 374 14.93 1.75 5.17
C GLN A 374 13.84 2.09 4.15
N TYR A 375 13.57 3.37 3.90
CA TYR A 375 12.61 3.78 2.89
C TYR A 375 13.09 3.44 1.47
N LEU A 376 14.33 3.81 1.11
CA LEU A 376 14.95 3.42 -0.17
C LEU A 376 14.93 1.91 -0.38
N ARG A 377 15.28 1.14 0.67
CA ARG A 377 15.21 -0.32 0.61
C ARG A 377 13.79 -0.81 0.31
N SER A 378 12.77 -0.21 0.93
CA SER A 378 11.38 -0.58 0.66
C SER A 378 10.95 -0.31 -0.78
N LEU A 379 11.48 0.75 -1.41
CA LEU A 379 11.25 1.07 -2.81
C LEU A 379 11.96 0.05 -3.71
N PHE A 380 13.20 -0.29 -3.38
CA PHE A 380 13.98 -1.31 -4.09
C PHE A 380 13.30 -2.69 -4.03
N ASP A 381 12.88 -3.13 -2.83
CA ASP A 381 12.17 -4.39 -2.63
C ASP A 381 10.80 -4.42 -3.37
N ALA A 382 10.21 -3.25 -3.62
CA ALA A 382 8.96 -3.07 -4.37
C ALA A 382 9.16 -2.82 -5.87
N GLU A 383 10.40 -2.82 -6.37
CA GLU A 383 10.76 -2.50 -7.76
C GLU A 383 10.29 -1.10 -8.22
N ILE A 384 10.19 -0.14 -7.29
CA ILE A 384 9.79 1.24 -7.58
C ILE A 384 11.06 2.10 -7.75
N PRO A 385 11.24 2.79 -8.89
CA PRO A 385 12.40 3.66 -9.08
C PRO A 385 12.32 4.87 -8.14
N PRO A 386 13.37 5.14 -7.35
CA PRO A 386 13.42 6.32 -6.49
C PRO A 386 13.51 7.60 -7.32
N GLU A 387 12.79 8.65 -6.90
CA GLU A 387 12.84 9.98 -7.50
C GLU A 387 14.22 10.65 -7.28
N ALA A 388 14.67 11.49 -8.23
CA ALA A 388 15.98 12.13 -8.19
C ALA A 388 16.21 12.95 -6.92
N TYR A 389 15.19 13.67 -6.45
CA TYR A 389 15.27 14.47 -5.23
C TYR A 389 15.39 13.62 -3.96
N LEU A 390 14.74 12.45 -3.91
CA LEU A 390 14.90 11.52 -2.79
C LEU A 390 16.34 11.03 -2.70
N ILE A 391 16.94 10.73 -3.85
CA ILE A 391 18.33 10.28 -3.96
C ILE A 391 19.27 11.37 -3.42
N GLU A 392 19.13 12.60 -3.90
CA GLU A 392 19.92 13.75 -3.45
C GLU A 392 19.83 13.93 -1.93
N MET A 393 18.61 13.93 -1.38
CA MET A 393 18.37 14.04 0.06
C MET A 393 19.03 12.92 0.87
N VAL A 394 18.99 11.68 0.39
CA VAL A 394 19.66 10.55 1.07
C VAL A 394 21.18 10.73 1.07
N VAL A 395 21.76 11.16 -0.06
CA VAL A 395 23.20 11.37 -0.18
C VAL A 395 23.67 12.49 0.75
N GLU A 396 22.98 13.63 0.77
CA GLU A 396 23.26 14.74 1.67
C GLU A 396 23.19 14.29 3.14
N THR A 397 22.11 13.61 3.52
CA THR A 397 21.90 13.18 4.91
C THR A 397 22.93 12.14 5.36
N LEU A 398 23.37 11.23 4.47
CA LEU A 398 24.45 10.28 4.78
C LEU A 398 25.81 10.98 4.91
N ALA A 399 26.05 11.99 4.07
CA ALA A 399 27.29 12.75 4.09
C ALA A 399 27.39 13.60 5.36
N GLU A 400 26.29 14.26 5.76
CA GLU A 400 26.15 15.00 7.02
C GLU A 400 26.41 14.08 8.22
N ALA A 401 25.74 12.93 8.27
CA ALA A 401 25.90 11.94 9.34
C ALA A 401 27.30 11.26 9.40
N GLY A 402 28.20 11.54 8.44
CA GLY A 402 29.54 10.95 8.38
C GLY A 402 29.58 9.48 7.93
N GLU A 403 28.48 8.93 7.43
CA GLU A 403 28.30 7.52 7.09
C GLU A 403 28.75 7.20 5.65
N MET A 404 29.96 7.63 5.29
CA MET A 404 30.50 7.55 3.92
C MET A 404 30.67 6.11 3.41
N SER A 405 30.92 5.15 4.31
CA SER A 405 31.04 3.73 3.95
C SER A 405 29.70 3.17 3.43
N LYS A 406 28.57 3.55 4.04
CA LYS A 406 27.23 3.17 3.60
C LYS A 406 26.92 3.81 2.25
N LEU A 407 27.25 5.09 2.09
CA LEU A 407 27.09 5.79 0.80
C LEU A 407 27.86 5.09 -0.32
N GLN A 408 29.13 4.74 -0.08
CA GLN A 408 29.94 3.99 -1.05
C GLN A 408 29.31 2.64 -1.42
N GLN A 409 28.81 1.89 -0.45
CA GLN A 409 28.16 0.59 -0.71
C GLN A 409 26.91 0.76 -1.59
N ILE A 410 26.05 1.72 -1.28
CA ILE A 410 24.79 1.93 -2.01
C ILE A 410 25.05 2.30 -3.48
N VAL A 411 26.06 3.12 -3.73
CA VAL A 411 26.49 3.49 -5.08
C VAL A 411 27.14 2.30 -5.80
N THR A 412 28.04 1.57 -5.13
CA THR A 412 28.76 0.43 -5.70
C THR A 412 27.80 -0.71 -6.09
N TYR A 413 26.82 -1.00 -5.24
CA TYR A 413 25.80 -2.03 -5.50
C TYR A 413 24.65 -1.57 -6.39
N ARG A 414 24.69 -0.34 -6.93
CA ARG A 414 23.69 0.23 -7.84
C ARG A 414 22.26 0.16 -7.29
N VAL A 415 22.09 0.40 -6.00
CA VAL A 415 20.76 0.54 -5.38
C VAL A 415 20.10 1.85 -5.84
N ILE A 416 20.92 2.86 -6.15
CA ILE A 416 20.50 4.16 -6.68
C ILE A 416 20.70 4.16 -8.19
N ASN A 417 19.73 4.74 -8.92
CA ASN A 417 19.84 4.91 -10.37
C ASN A 417 20.93 5.92 -10.75
N ASP A 418 21.71 5.56 -11.77
CA ASP A 418 22.72 6.44 -12.34
C ASP A 418 22.05 7.70 -12.91
N SER A 419 22.49 8.88 -12.46
CA SER A 419 22.03 10.15 -13.02
C SER A 419 23.18 11.16 -13.06
N LYS A 420 23.14 12.11 -13.99
CA LYS A 420 24.14 13.19 -14.05
C LYS A 420 24.18 14.02 -12.76
N PRO A 421 23.04 14.47 -12.18
CA PRO A 421 23.04 15.23 -10.93
C PRO A 421 23.67 14.47 -9.77
N LEU A 422 23.37 13.18 -9.64
CA LEU A 422 23.98 12.31 -8.63
C LEU A 422 25.50 12.25 -8.78
N ALA A 423 26.01 12.14 -10.00
CA ALA A 423 27.44 12.06 -10.23
C ALA A 423 28.17 13.33 -9.77
N PHE A 424 27.64 14.51 -10.13
CA PHE A 424 28.20 15.78 -9.65
C PHE A 424 28.10 15.93 -8.13
N LEU A 425 27.01 15.48 -7.52
CA LEU A 425 26.86 15.47 -6.07
C LEU A 425 27.94 14.59 -5.41
N LEU A 426 28.21 13.39 -5.93
CA LEU A 426 29.27 12.52 -5.40
C LEU A 426 30.67 13.11 -5.57
N LEU A 427 30.92 13.78 -6.71
CA LEU A 427 32.18 14.49 -6.96
C LEU A 427 32.40 15.62 -5.95
N SER A 428 31.34 16.33 -5.55
CA SER A 428 31.44 17.38 -4.52
C SER A 428 31.89 16.85 -3.14
N TYR A 429 31.61 15.57 -2.83
CA TYR A 429 31.99 14.93 -1.57
C TYR A 429 33.33 14.20 -1.59
N GLU A 430 34.11 14.30 -2.67
CA GLU A 430 35.42 13.65 -2.80
C GLU A 430 36.37 13.96 -1.64
N ALA A 431 36.38 15.20 -1.13
CA ALA A 431 37.27 15.61 -0.05
C ALA A 431 37.07 14.76 1.23
N ARG A 432 35.86 14.21 1.41
CA ARG A 432 35.52 13.33 2.53
C ARG A 432 35.75 11.85 2.22
N CYS A 433 35.70 11.46 0.94
CA CYS A 433 35.92 10.08 0.52
C CYS A 433 36.42 10.02 -0.94
N SER A 434 37.69 9.67 -1.12
CA SER A 434 38.33 9.62 -2.46
C SER A 434 37.71 8.58 -3.40
N THR A 435 37.08 7.53 -2.87
CA THR A 435 36.42 6.49 -3.68
C THR A 435 35.11 6.96 -4.33
N LEU A 436 34.50 8.04 -3.81
CA LEU A 436 33.30 8.64 -4.42
C LEU A 436 33.63 9.35 -5.72
N PHE A 437 34.85 9.88 -5.88
CA PHE A 437 35.29 10.48 -7.14
C PHE A 437 35.24 9.47 -8.28
N GLN A 438 35.87 8.31 -8.09
CA GLN A 438 35.85 7.25 -9.10
C GLN A 438 34.42 6.77 -9.36
N SER A 439 33.60 6.66 -8.31
CA SER A 439 32.19 6.28 -8.45
C SER A 439 31.39 7.30 -9.28
N GLY A 440 31.62 8.60 -9.07
CA GLY A 440 31.02 9.68 -9.84
C GLY A 440 31.43 9.67 -11.31
N VAL A 441 32.73 9.51 -11.59
CA VAL A 441 33.26 9.36 -12.96
C VAL A 441 32.67 8.12 -13.65
N ASP A 442 32.57 7.01 -12.94
CA ASP A 442 31.99 5.78 -13.47
C ASP A 442 30.50 5.95 -13.81
N ILE A 443 29.74 6.70 -13.01
CA ILE A 443 28.33 7.04 -13.30
C ILE A 443 28.25 7.92 -14.56
N LEU A 444 29.07 8.97 -14.68
CA LEU A 444 29.11 9.83 -15.87
C LEU A 444 29.47 9.03 -17.13
N ALA A 445 30.43 8.11 -17.02
CA ALA A 445 30.87 7.27 -18.12
C ALA A 445 29.78 6.31 -18.60
N ARG A 446 28.93 5.82 -17.69
CA ARG A 446 27.73 5.01 -18.01
C ARG A 446 26.62 5.85 -18.63
N ASN A 447 26.45 7.09 -18.19
CA ASN A 447 25.48 8.05 -18.73
C ASN A 447 25.92 8.71 -20.06
N ARG A 448 27.05 8.31 -20.65
CA ARG A 448 27.64 8.88 -21.88
C ARG A 448 27.90 10.40 -21.77
N ALA A 449 28.13 10.89 -20.55
CA ALA A 449 28.42 12.28 -20.24
C ALA A 449 29.94 12.54 -20.34
N SER A 450 30.47 12.39 -21.55
CA SER A 450 31.92 12.37 -21.78
C SER A 450 32.57 13.75 -21.72
N ASP A 451 31.85 14.79 -22.09
CA ASP A 451 32.32 16.18 -22.05
C ASP A 451 32.48 16.62 -20.59
N GLU A 452 31.51 16.28 -19.74
CA GLU A 452 31.50 16.60 -18.32
C GLU A 452 32.63 15.89 -17.54
N ILE A 453 32.99 14.65 -17.91
CA ILE A 453 34.13 13.93 -17.29
C ILE A 453 35.44 14.66 -17.55
N VAL A 454 35.64 15.12 -18.79
CA VAL A 454 36.85 15.86 -19.17
C VAL A 454 36.92 17.16 -18.38
N GLU A 455 35.83 17.91 -18.27
CA GLU A 455 35.80 19.14 -17.47
C GLU A 455 36.14 18.90 -16.00
N VAL A 456 35.58 17.87 -15.38
CA VAL A 456 35.89 17.49 -13.98
C VAL A 456 37.37 17.10 -13.80
N MET A 457 37.94 16.35 -14.74
CA MET A 457 39.37 15.97 -14.69
C MET A 457 40.29 17.17 -14.90
N LEU A 458 39.90 18.13 -15.74
CA LEU A 458 40.63 19.38 -15.97
C LEU A 458 40.62 20.29 -14.74
N GLU A 459 39.47 20.45 -14.06
CA GLU A 459 39.38 21.18 -12.79
C GLU A 459 40.28 20.58 -11.70
N LYS A 460 40.41 19.26 -11.68
CA LYS A 460 41.29 18.51 -10.76
C LYS A 460 42.77 18.56 -11.11
N LYS A 461 43.15 19.23 -12.21
CA LYS A 461 44.50 19.26 -12.77
C LYS A 461 45.04 17.88 -13.20
N GLN A 462 44.15 16.89 -13.38
CA GLN A 462 44.49 15.57 -13.91
C GLN A 462 44.47 15.58 -15.45
N ILE A 463 45.32 16.43 -16.03
CA ILE A 463 45.30 16.77 -17.45
C ILE A 463 45.70 15.59 -18.34
N VAL A 464 46.62 14.74 -17.87
CA VAL A 464 47.06 13.53 -18.59
C VAL A 464 45.95 12.48 -18.64
N ASP A 465 45.21 12.30 -17.55
CA ASP A 465 44.10 11.36 -17.51
C ASP A 465 42.91 11.85 -18.35
N ALA A 466 42.65 13.16 -18.35
CA ALA A 466 41.66 13.79 -19.23
C ALA A 466 42.00 13.56 -20.71
N PHE A 467 43.25 13.80 -21.09
CA PHE A 467 43.73 13.61 -22.47
C PHE A 467 43.67 12.15 -22.89
N ARG A 468 44.11 11.22 -22.02
CA ARG A 468 44.02 9.77 -22.25
C ARG A 468 42.56 9.31 -22.40
N PHE A 469 41.64 9.88 -21.62
CA PHE A 469 40.22 9.55 -21.70
C PHE A 469 39.60 9.98 -23.05
N ILE A 470 39.95 11.18 -23.54
CA ILE A 470 39.57 11.67 -24.88
C ILE A 470 40.10 10.74 -25.96
N ASP A 471 41.37 10.37 -25.87
CA ASP A 471 42.04 9.53 -26.86
C ASP A 471 41.48 8.11 -26.93
N VAL A 472 41.17 7.49 -25.79
CA VAL A 472 40.63 6.12 -25.73
C VAL A 472 39.18 6.05 -26.25
N ARG A 473 38.39 7.11 -26.05
CA ARG A 473 36.97 7.13 -26.45
C ARG A 473 36.68 7.83 -27.78
N ASN A 474 37.69 8.37 -28.46
CA ASN A 474 37.56 9.16 -29.70
C ASN A 474 36.48 10.25 -29.57
N LEU A 475 36.54 11.02 -28.48
CA LEU A 475 35.56 12.06 -28.16
C LEU A 475 35.78 13.33 -29.01
N ASN A 476 34.73 14.13 -29.15
CA ASN A 476 34.66 15.30 -30.03
C ASN A 476 35.91 16.19 -29.96
N ASP A 477 36.42 16.57 -31.14
CA ASP A 477 37.60 17.44 -31.34
C ASP A 477 37.48 18.82 -30.66
N ALA A 478 36.28 19.21 -30.23
CA ALA A 478 35.98 20.47 -29.54
C ALA A 478 36.48 20.56 -28.08
N LEU A 479 36.81 19.44 -27.44
CA LEU A 479 37.34 19.42 -26.06
C LEU A 479 38.86 19.56 -26.00
N ILE A 480 39.55 19.26 -27.11
CA ILE A 480 41.01 19.29 -27.22
C ILE A 480 41.58 20.71 -26.94
N PRO A 481 40.99 21.81 -27.44
CA PRO A 481 41.44 23.17 -27.11
C PRO A 481 41.39 23.47 -25.60
N LYS A 482 40.34 23.03 -24.89
CA LYS A 482 40.19 23.26 -23.44
C LYS A 482 41.27 22.52 -22.64
N VAL A 483 41.62 21.30 -23.06
CA VAL A 483 42.72 20.52 -22.44
C VAL A 483 44.06 21.20 -22.65
N VAL A 484 44.29 21.75 -23.85
CA VAL A 484 45.51 22.48 -24.21
C VAL A 484 45.65 23.78 -23.42
N GLU A 485 44.57 24.55 -23.29
CA GLU A 485 44.55 25.76 -22.46
C GLU A 485 44.83 25.44 -20.98
N ALA A 486 44.21 24.39 -20.44
CA ALA A 486 44.47 23.93 -19.08
C ALA A 486 45.91 23.43 -18.88
N ALA A 487 46.49 22.75 -19.87
CA ALA A 487 47.89 22.31 -19.87
C ALA A 487 48.87 23.50 -19.84
N ASN A 488 48.56 24.57 -20.56
CA ASN A 488 49.35 25.80 -20.59
C ASN A 488 49.35 26.56 -19.26
N GLN A 489 48.24 26.52 -18.52
CA GLN A 489 48.13 27.25 -17.25
C GLN A 489 48.65 26.44 -16.05
N ASN A 490 48.53 25.10 -16.07
CA ASN A 490 48.71 24.29 -14.85
C ASN A 490 49.73 23.14 -14.92
N CYS A 491 50.32 22.81 -16.08
CA CYS A 491 51.29 21.69 -16.20
C CYS A 491 52.76 22.13 -16.25
N SER A 492 53.65 21.19 -15.94
CA SER A 492 55.10 21.30 -16.16
C SER A 492 55.47 21.18 -17.65
N ARG A 493 56.62 21.77 -18.04
CA ARG A 493 57.14 21.85 -19.43
C ARG A 493 57.21 20.47 -20.13
N GLN A 494 57.50 19.41 -19.37
CA GLN A 494 57.61 18.03 -19.87
C GLN A 494 56.26 17.42 -20.23
N THR A 495 55.22 17.65 -19.42
CA THR A 495 53.87 17.15 -19.69
C THR A 495 53.23 17.86 -20.89
N ARG A 496 53.51 19.17 -21.06
CA ARG A 496 53.12 19.91 -22.27
C ARG A 496 53.77 19.35 -23.53
N TYR A 497 55.03 18.92 -23.43
CA TYR A 497 55.77 18.39 -24.58
C TYR A 497 55.22 17.04 -25.00
N ALA A 498 54.96 16.15 -24.04
CA ALA A 498 54.36 14.85 -24.32
C ALA A 498 52.95 14.95 -24.94
N ILE A 499 52.12 15.89 -24.47
CA ILE A 499 50.79 16.14 -25.07
C ILE A 499 50.93 16.72 -26.48
N LYS A 500 51.86 17.66 -26.69
CA LYS A 500 52.15 18.23 -28.01
C LYS A 500 52.64 17.18 -29.00
N GLU A 501 53.58 16.34 -28.59
CA GLU A 501 54.15 15.26 -29.40
C GLU A 501 53.06 14.25 -29.81
N HIS A 502 52.23 13.81 -28.86
CA HIS A 502 51.11 12.90 -29.15
C HIS A 502 50.04 13.52 -30.06
N LEU A 503 49.75 14.82 -29.90
CA LEU A 503 48.89 15.58 -30.83
C LEU A 503 49.55 15.71 -32.22
N THR A 504 50.87 15.83 -32.31
CA THR A 504 51.60 15.90 -33.59
C THR A 504 51.69 14.55 -34.30
N GLU A 505 51.74 13.44 -33.58
CA GLU A 505 51.62 12.10 -34.17
C GLU A 505 50.21 11.87 -34.72
N LYS A 506 49.16 12.38 -34.05
CA LYS A 506 47.79 12.40 -34.59
C LYS A 506 47.57 13.43 -35.71
N LYS A 507 48.29 14.57 -35.74
CA LYS A 507 48.32 15.53 -36.86
C LYS A 507 48.61 14.84 -38.19
N ALA A 508 49.39 13.77 -38.19
CA ALA A 508 49.68 12.99 -39.40
C ALA A 508 48.46 12.26 -39.99
N LYS A 509 47.33 12.16 -39.25
CA LYS A 509 46.12 11.42 -39.68
C LYS A 509 44.86 12.27 -39.89
N ALA A 510 44.76 13.50 -39.39
CA ALA A 510 43.58 14.36 -39.59
C ALA A 510 43.94 15.84 -39.78
N SER A 511 43.35 16.48 -40.80
CA SER A 511 43.62 17.85 -41.26
C SER A 511 43.14 18.97 -40.32
N LEU A 512 42.55 18.64 -39.17
CA LEU A 512 41.90 19.61 -38.27
C LEU A 512 42.84 20.22 -37.20
N TYR A 513 44.02 19.62 -36.97
CA TYR A 513 44.93 20.00 -35.89
C TYR A 513 45.83 21.23 -36.17
N LYS A 514 45.53 22.01 -37.20
CA LYS A 514 46.49 22.95 -37.81
C LYS A 514 46.80 24.22 -36.99
N SER A 515 46.04 24.54 -35.93
CA SER A 515 46.32 25.76 -35.13
C SER A 515 46.40 25.57 -33.61
N ILE A 516 46.01 24.41 -33.05
CA ILE A 516 45.89 24.25 -31.58
C ILE A 516 47.23 23.86 -30.92
N GLY A 517 48.16 23.25 -31.67
CA GLY A 517 49.44 22.78 -31.13
C GLY A 517 50.51 23.87 -30.98
N ASP A 518 50.31 25.02 -31.61
CA ASP A 518 51.27 26.13 -31.62
C ASP A 518 51.08 27.05 -30.40
N ASP A 519 49.88 27.08 -29.81
CA ASP A 519 49.58 27.84 -28.59
C ASP A 519 50.17 27.20 -27.31
N LEU A 520 50.75 26.00 -27.37
CA LEU A 520 51.28 25.28 -26.19
C LEU A 520 52.58 25.85 -25.61
N TYR A 521 53.24 26.72 -26.37
CA TYR A 521 54.53 27.31 -26.02
C TYR A 521 54.59 28.74 -26.54
N THR A 522 55.15 29.64 -25.75
CA THR A 522 55.49 30.98 -26.25
C THR A 522 56.68 30.90 -27.20
N ASP A 523 56.77 31.80 -28.20
CA ASP A 523 57.90 31.82 -29.15
C ASP A 523 59.27 31.91 -28.45
N GLU A 524 59.31 32.51 -27.26
CA GLU A 524 60.47 32.59 -26.39
C GLU A 524 60.90 31.23 -25.82
N GLU A 525 59.95 30.38 -25.39
CA GLU A 525 60.24 29.04 -24.85
C GLU A 525 60.70 28.06 -25.95
N ILE A 526 60.27 28.27 -27.20
CA ILE A 526 60.70 27.52 -28.37
C ILE A 526 62.14 27.92 -28.76
N GLN A 527 62.48 29.21 -28.68
CA GLN A 527 63.84 29.69 -28.86
C GLN A 527 64.77 29.22 -27.74
N GLU A 528 64.31 29.20 -26.50
CA GLU A 528 65.09 28.72 -25.36
C GLU A 528 65.36 27.21 -25.49
N ALA A 529 64.35 26.40 -25.83
CA ALA A 529 64.53 24.96 -26.13
C ALA A 529 65.51 24.72 -27.28
N SER A 530 65.44 25.53 -28.34
CA SER A 530 66.36 25.45 -29.48
C SER A 530 67.78 25.84 -29.09
N SER A 531 67.94 26.82 -28.20
CA SER A 531 69.22 27.26 -27.65
C SER A 531 69.86 26.18 -26.75
N GLU A 532 69.05 25.50 -25.92
CA GLU A 532 69.49 24.38 -25.09
C GLU A 532 69.92 23.18 -25.95
N LEU A 533 69.18 22.87 -27.02
CA LEU A 533 69.55 21.82 -27.97
C LEU A 533 70.87 22.14 -28.68
N SER A 534 71.07 23.38 -29.11
CA SER A 534 72.31 23.82 -29.75
C SER A 534 73.52 23.82 -28.78
N ASN A 535 73.28 24.10 -27.49
CA ASN A 535 74.31 23.99 -26.45
C ASN A 535 74.69 22.53 -26.14
N CYS A 536 73.73 21.59 -26.23
CA CYS A 536 74.04 20.16 -26.10
C CYS A 536 74.82 19.61 -27.31
N THR A 537 74.57 20.08 -28.53
CA THR A 537 75.35 19.67 -29.71
C THR A 537 76.78 20.22 -29.73
N LEU A 538 77.11 21.18 -28.87
CA LEU A 538 78.47 21.73 -28.71
C LEU A 538 79.38 20.88 -27.79
N PHE A 539 78.86 19.81 -27.16
CA PHE A 539 79.63 18.91 -26.30
C PHE A 539 79.89 17.51 -26.89
N GLU A 540 79.55 17.25 -28.15
CA GLU A 540 80.06 16.08 -28.88
C GLU A 540 81.28 16.46 -29.73
N LEU A 541 82.45 16.45 -29.08
CA LEU A 541 83.75 16.10 -29.67
C LEU A 541 84.72 15.61 -28.59
#